data_AF-A0A6C0I7L2-F1
#
_entry.id   AF-A0A6C0I7L2-F1
#
_cell.length_a   1.000
_cell.length_b   1.000
_cell.length_c   1.000
_cell.angle_alpha   90.00
_cell.angle_beta   90.00
_cell.angle_gamma   90.00
#
_symmetry.space_group_name_H-M   'P 1'
#
loop_
_entity.id
_entity.type
_entity.pdbx_description
1 polymer ?
#
loop_
_entity_poly.entity_id
_entity_poly.type
_entity_poly.pdbx_seq_one_letter_code
_entity_poly.pdbx_strand_id
1 'polypeptide(L)'
;MSDFTDVLVTNNSLDFTEYLIESLPDHIITSTHFTNWRILFPDETTFLFDRRAMIDNFNIHSQTDLDEIINADCVLGFTATHRIQILKNIEEYWLYNPNSSPILLPEKDKSFFANQVRTLIKKDNETALVTCMVNGYTELFDYIYDRDNGYINKDGKLDTGVLLHYAVSNGHIEMINRCITIGLPITTNLIYAAIDNGDPDIFRMLFIKNDRLINYARDDIICEQASLDIFKIFLEYYINNEKDPANLAIHAIKNINNLKELLVNYSHLFKQNIDSNYLYELFRKCLVNSVSIEVFLFIEAHFGVTLKELRELINNSNNSNNSNNNYSGNKYDLIEIGNDVILSENLEVFNYLRESGLLVDETNLTTAIRYRNHRITPGLIRKHLALDDEQS
;
A
#
# COMPACT_ATOMS: atom_id res chain seq x y z
N MET A 1 -29.31 -40.29 -23.95
CA MET A 1 -30.67 -39.87 -24.36
C MET A 1 -31.56 -40.12 -23.17
N SER A 2 -32.21 -39.18 -22.51
CA SER A 2 -32.17 -37.71 -22.49
C SER A 2 -33.11 -37.36 -21.34
N ASP A 3 -32.60 -37.01 -20.18
CA ASP A 3 -33.40 -36.43 -19.08
C ASP A 3 -32.53 -35.36 -18.41
N PHE A 4 -32.37 -34.28 -19.17
CA PHE A 4 -31.82 -32.99 -18.73
C PHE A 4 -32.61 -31.94 -19.51
N THR A 5 -33.77 -31.57 -18.99
CA THR A 5 -34.48 -30.32 -19.29
C THR A 5 -35.63 -30.22 -18.32
N ASP A 6 -35.48 -29.36 -17.32
CA ASP A 6 -36.53 -28.46 -16.79
C ASP A 6 -36.23 -28.11 -15.33
N VAL A 7 -35.25 -27.22 -15.16
CA VAL A 7 -35.18 -26.34 -13.99
C VAL A 7 -34.96 -24.92 -14.51
N LEU A 8 -36.10 -24.23 -14.67
CA LEU A 8 -36.30 -22.78 -14.54
C LEU A 8 -35.19 -21.87 -15.09
N VAL A 9 -35.22 -21.67 -16.41
CA VAL A 9 -34.79 -20.39 -16.98
C VAL A 9 -35.89 -19.38 -16.63
N THR A 10 -35.70 -18.59 -15.57
CA THR A 10 -36.54 -17.42 -15.33
C THR A 10 -36.25 -16.41 -16.43
N ASN A 11 -37.17 -16.32 -17.40
CA ASN A 11 -37.23 -15.21 -18.35
C ASN A 11 -37.50 -13.91 -17.58
N ASN A 12 -36.44 -13.28 -17.07
CA ASN A 12 -36.47 -11.88 -16.67
C ASN A 12 -36.42 -11.02 -17.93
N SER A 13 -37.54 -10.93 -18.66
CA SER A 13 -37.66 -9.91 -19.70
C SER A 13 -37.62 -8.55 -19.01
N LEU A 14 -36.60 -7.74 -19.30
CA LEU A 14 -36.55 -6.35 -18.86
C LEU A 14 -37.78 -5.62 -19.42
N ASP A 15 -38.62 -5.09 -18.54
CA ASP A 15 -39.83 -4.34 -18.89
C ASP A 15 -39.53 -2.85 -18.78
N PHE A 16 -39.06 -2.26 -19.88
CA PHE A 16 -38.66 -0.86 -19.93
C PHE A 16 -39.87 0.05 -20.19
N THR A 17 -40.01 1.09 -19.36
CA THR A 17 -41.07 2.11 -19.49
C THR A 17 -40.47 3.50 -19.57
N GLU A 18 -41.02 4.36 -20.44
CA GLU A 18 -40.65 5.79 -20.53
C GLU A 18 -41.41 6.59 -19.47
N TYR A 19 -40.68 7.32 -18.65
CA TYR A 19 -41.24 8.17 -17.60
C TYR A 19 -40.94 9.64 -17.88
N LEU A 20 -41.94 10.52 -17.71
CA LEU A 20 -41.72 11.96 -17.78
C LEU A 20 -40.81 12.38 -16.63
N ILE A 21 -39.75 13.11 -16.92
CA ILE A 21 -38.74 13.50 -15.91
C ILE A 21 -39.35 14.29 -14.75
N GLU A 22 -40.34 15.14 -15.04
CA GLU A 22 -41.07 15.95 -14.05
C GLU A 22 -41.85 15.10 -13.03
N SER A 23 -42.12 13.84 -13.35
CA SER A 23 -42.84 12.90 -12.50
C SER A 23 -41.93 11.98 -11.69
N LEU A 24 -40.61 12.03 -11.92
CA LEU A 24 -39.66 11.13 -11.26
C LEU A 24 -39.40 11.56 -9.80
N PRO A 25 -39.37 10.60 -8.86
CA PRO A 25 -38.94 10.86 -7.49
C PRO A 25 -37.51 11.41 -7.39
N ASP A 26 -37.24 12.15 -6.31
CA ASP A 26 -35.92 12.77 -6.05
C ASP A 26 -34.76 11.76 -6.09
N HIS A 27 -34.96 10.58 -5.51
CA HIS A 27 -33.94 9.53 -5.48
C HIS A 27 -33.62 8.93 -6.85
N ILE A 28 -34.51 9.07 -7.84
CA ILE A 28 -34.24 8.67 -9.22
C ILE A 28 -33.50 9.79 -9.95
N ILE A 29 -33.96 11.04 -9.85
CA ILE A 29 -33.31 12.18 -10.53
C ILE A 29 -31.91 12.48 -9.99
N THR A 30 -31.61 12.08 -8.75
CA THR A 30 -30.27 12.20 -8.16
C THR A 30 -29.43 10.92 -8.32
N SER A 31 -29.99 9.85 -8.89
CA SER A 31 -29.28 8.59 -9.08
C SER A 31 -28.14 8.72 -10.08
N THR A 32 -27.16 7.83 -9.96
CA THR A 32 -25.99 7.82 -10.85
C THR A 32 -26.40 7.50 -12.28
N HIS A 33 -27.34 6.56 -12.47
CA HIS A 33 -27.83 6.20 -13.79
C HIS A 33 -28.52 7.38 -14.49
N PHE A 34 -29.43 8.07 -13.79
CA PHE A 34 -30.10 9.25 -14.33
C PHE A 34 -29.11 10.38 -14.63
N THR A 35 -28.17 10.65 -13.70
CA THR A 35 -27.18 11.73 -13.88
C THR A 35 -26.32 11.49 -15.11
N ASN A 36 -25.81 10.27 -15.28
CA ASN A 36 -25.01 9.89 -16.45
C ASN A 36 -25.82 9.97 -17.74
N TRP A 37 -27.06 9.50 -17.71
CA TRP A 37 -27.97 9.61 -18.85
C TRP A 37 -28.24 11.08 -19.21
N ARG A 38 -28.52 11.94 -18.22
CA ARG A 38 -28.83 13.35 -18.44
C ARG A 38 -27.66 14.15 -19.03
N ILE A 39 -26.43 13.77 -18.71
CA ILE A 39 -25.22 14.34 -19.34
C ILE A 39 -25.18 14.05 -20.84
N LEU A 40 -25.61 12.85 -21.25
CA LEU A 40 -25.62 12.42 -22.65
C LEU A 40 -26.84 12.95 -23.42
N PHE A 41 -27.97 13.13 -22.73
CA PHE A 41 -29.26 13.49 -23.32
C PHE A 41 -29.89 14.69 -22.58
N PRO A 42 -29.36 15.91 -22.75
CA PRO A 42 -29.77 17.07 -21.97
C PRO A 42 -31.20 17.54 -22.27
N ASP A 43 -31.64 17.41 -23.53
CA ASP A 43 -32.91 17.94 -24.02
C ASP A 43 -34.08 16.95 -23.94
N GLU A 44 -33.80 15.69 -23.60
CA GLU A 44 -34.84 14.66 -23.49
C GLU A 44 -35.79 14.97 -22.32
N THR A 45 -37.08 14.69 -22.53
CA THR A 45 -38.14 14.95 -21.53
C THR A 45 -38.62 13.68 -20.84
N THR A 46 -38.18 12.52 -21.34
CA THR A 46 -38.52 11.19 -20.82
C THR A 46 -37.27 10.39 -20.50
N PHE A 47 -37.33 9.59 -19.44
CA PHE A 47 -36.27 8.70 -19.01
C PHE A 47 -36.76 7.24 -19.06
N LEU A 48 -36.03 6.38 -19.77
CA LEU A 48 -36.38 4.98 -20.00
C LEU A 48 -35.61 4.07 -19.04
N PHE A 49 -36.31 3.33 -18.18
CA PHE A 49 -35.70 2.33 -17.30
C PHE A 49 -36.68 1.21 -16.93
N ASP A 50 -36.18 0.15 -16.28
CA ASP A 50 -36.99 -0.99 -15.86
C ASP A 50 -38.08 -0.53 -14.89
N ARG A 51 -39.34 -0.81 -15.23
CA ARG A 51 -40.50 -0.45 -14.42
C ARG A 51 -40.41 -0.92 -12.97
N ARG A 52 -39.72 -2.03 -12.71
CA ARG A 52 -39.55 -2.59 -11.36
C ARG A 52 -38.59 -1.79 -10.49
N ALA A 53 -37.77 -0.93 -11.07
CA ALA A 53 -36.92 -0.01 -10.32
C ALA A 53 -37.63 1.30 -9.95
N MET A 54 -38.88 1.50 -10.41
CA MET A 54 -39.71 2.64 -10.02
C MET A 54 -40.29 2.37 -8.62
N ILE A 55 -39.68 2.97 -7.60
CA ILE A 55 -40.14 2.89 -6.21
C ILE A 55 -40.62 4.26 -5.74
N ASP A 56 -41.78 4.32 -5.09
CA ASP A 56 -42.35 5.60 -4.65
C ASP A 56 -41.66 6.14 -3.40
N ASN A 57 -41.25 5.24 -2.51
CA ASN A 57 -40.59 5.54 -1.24
C ASN A 57 -39.77 4.33 -0.76
N PHE A 58 -39.02 4.50 0.33
CA PHE A 58 -38.16 3.46 0.91
C PHE A 58 -38.79 2.72 2.10
N ASN A 59 -40.11 2.77 2.30
CA ASN A 59 -40.75 2.07 3.41
C ASN A 59 -40.71 0.55 3.17
N ILE A 60 -40.40 -0.21 4.22
CA ILE A 60 -40.27 -1.67 4.14
C ILE A 60 -41.30 -2.29 5.08
N HIS A 61 -42.31 -2.94 4.51
CA HIS A 61 -43.36 -3.65 5.23
C HIS A 61 -43.27 -5.16 5.01
N SER A 62 -42.58 -5.60 3.96
CA SER A 62 -42.43 -6.98 3.54
C SER A 62 -41.04 -7.27 2.93
N GLN A 63 -40.72 -8.55 2.76
CA GLN A 63 -39.52 -8.98 2.03
C GLN A 63 -39.53 -8.51 0.57
N THR A 64 -40.70 -8.43 -0.05
CA THR A 64 -40.83 -7.93 -1.43
C THR A 64 -40.37 -6.48 -1.54
N ASP A 65 -40.77 -5.61 -0.60
CA ASP A 65 -40.34 -4.21 -0.59
C ASP A 65 -38.82 -4.10 -0.46
N LEU A 66 -38.22 -4.91 0.42
CA LEU A 66 -36.77 -4.99 0.57
C LEU A 66 -36.10 -5.40 -0.74
N ASP A 67 -36.56 -6.49 -1.37
CA ASP A 67 -35.98 -7.00 -2.61
C ASP A 67 -36.11 -5.99 -3.75
N GLU A 68 -37.24 -5.30 -3.88
CA GLU A 68 -37.49 -4.25 -4.86
C GLU A 68 -36.56 -3.05 -4.66
N ILE A 69 -36.39 -2.55 -3.44
CA ILE A 69 -35.48 -1.44 -3.14
C ILE A 69 -34.03 -1.80 -3.47
N ILE A 70 -33.58 -3.01 -3.12
CA ILE A 70 -32.22 -3.47 -3.42
C ILE A 70 -32.01 -3.65 -4.93
N ASN A 71 -33.02 -4.14 -5.66
CA ASN A 71 -32.98 -4.21 -7.11
C ASN A 71 -32.95 -2.81 -7.73
N ALA A 72 -33.75 -1.88 -7.23
CA ALA A 72 -33.80 -0.51 -7.70
C ALA A 72 -32.45 0.21 -7.52
N ASP A 73 -31.80 0.09 -6.35
CA ASP A 73 -30.45 0.64 -6.16
C ASP A 73 -29.42 -0.02 -7.09
N CYS A 74 -29.54 -1.34 -7.32
CA CYS A 74 -28.66 -2.05 -8.25
C CYS A 74 -28.77 -1.53 -9.69
N VAL A 75 -29.96 -1.09 -10.11
CA VAL A 75 -30.22 -0.58 -11.46
C VAL A 75 -29.89 0.91 -11.57
N LEU A 76 -30.33 1.72 -10.61
CA LEU A 76 -30.28 3.18 -10.68
C LEU A 76 -29.01 3.76 -10.04
N GLY A 77 -28.46 3.08 -9.02
CA GLY A 77 -27.35 3.58 -8.22
C GLY A 77 -27.74 4.80 -7.41
N PHE A 78 -28.43 4.60 -6.28
CA PHE A 78 -28.89 5.70 -5.43
C PHE A 78 -27.71 6.41 -4.76
N THR A 79 -27.96 7.66 -4.36
CA THR A 79 -26.95 8.48 -3.67
C THR A 79 -26.67 7.96 -2.26
N ALA A 80 -25.53 8.38 -1.69
CA ALA A 80 -25.16 8.02 -0.32
C ALA A 80 -26.25 8.37 0.71
N THR A 81 -26.86 9.56 0.59
CA THR A 81 -27.97 9.99 1.45
C THR A 81 -29.15 9.01 1.41
N HIS A 82 -29.53 8.58 0.21
CA HIS A 82 -30.64 7.63 0.03
C HIS A 82 -30.28 6.24 0.53
N ARG A 83 -29.04 5.76 0.29
CA ARG A 83 -28.56 4.47 0.82
C ARG A 83 -28.53 4.42 2.34
N ILE A 84 -28.10 5.50 3.01
CA ILE A 84 -28.14 5.61 4.47
C ILE A 84 -29.59 5.53 4.98
N GLN A 85 -30.52 6.21 4.33
CA GLN A 85 -31.95 6.12 4.68
C GLN A 85 -32.50 4.70 4.48
N ILE A 86 -32.11 4.03 3.40
CA ILE A 86 -32.50 2.63 3.14
C ILE A 86 -31.93 1.71 4.24
N LEU A 87 -30.64 1.82 4.58
CA LEU A 87 -30.02 1.04 5.66
C LEU A 87 -30.78 1.20 6.98
N LYS A 88 -31.15 2.43 7.33
CA LYS A 88 -31.99 2.73 8.49
C LYS A 88 -33.34 1.99 8.44
N ASN A 89 -34.05 2.08 7.32
CA ASN A 89 -35.36 1.45 7.17
C ASN A 89 -35.26 -0.09 7.21
N ILE A 90 -34.18 -0.66 6.67
CA ILE A 90 -33.90 -2.10 6.73
C ILE A 90 -33.68 -2.56 8.17
N GLU A 91 -32.85 -1.85 8.94
CA GLU A 91 -32.62 -2.18 10.35
C GLU A 91 -33.90 -2.01 11.18
N GLU A 92 -34.68 -0.94 10.96
CA GLU A 92 -35.96 -0.75 11.64
C GLU A 92 -36.96 -1.86 11.32
N TYR A 93 -37.07 -2.27 10.05
CA TYR A 93 -37.88 -3.41 9.64
C TYR A 93 -37.43 -4.70 10.34
N TRP A 94 -36.12 -4.96 10.35
CA TRP A 94 -35.55 -6.14 10.98
C TRP A 94 -35.76 -6.17 12.50
N LEU A 95 -35.53 -5.05 13.20
CA LEU A 95 -35.61 -4.96 14.66
C LEU A 95 -37.05 -4.99 15.19
N TYR A 96 -37.98 -4.30 14.51
CA TYR A 96 -39.30 -3.98 15.10
C TYR A 96 -40.49 -4.63 14.40
N ASN A 97 -40.37 -5.03 13.13
CA ASN A 97 -41.49 -5.66 12.43
C ASN A 97 -41.56 -7.15 12.75
N PRO A 98 -42.65 -7.66 13.37
CA PRO A 98 -42.76 -9.08 13.71
C PRO A 98 -42.79 -10.01 12.49
N ASN A 99 -43.11 -9.48 11.30
CA ASN A 99 -43.14 -10.23 10.05
C ASN A 99 -41.78 -10.23 9.32
N SER A 100 -40.72 -9.67 9.92
CA SER A 100 -39.38 -9.69 9.35
C SER A 100 -38.71 -11.06 9.42
N SER A 101 -39.26 -12.02 10.16
CA SER A 101 -38.67 -13.35 10.35
C SER A 101 -39.37 -14.43 9.50
N PRO A 102 -38.64 -15.21 8.68
CA PRO A 102 -37.22 -15.10 8.41
C PRO A 102 -36.89 -13.96 7.42
N ILE A 103 -35.85 -13.18 7.69
CA ILE A 103 -35.35 -12.19 6.74
C ILE A 103 -34.46 -12.89 5.72
N LEU A 104 -34.77 -12.73 4.43
CA LEU A 104 -33.92 -13.23 3.35
C LEU A 104 -32.93 -12.13 2.99
N LEU A 105 -31.65 -12.43 3.18
CA LEU A 105 -30.59 -11.49 2.86
C LEU A 105 -30.34 -11.46 1.36
N PRO A 106 -30.00 -10.28 0.79
CA PRO A 106 -29.61 -10.16 -0.60
C PRO A 106 -28.51 -11.16 -0.97
N GLU A 107 -28.50 -11.63 -2.22
CA GLU A 107 -27.43 -12.50 -2.72
C GLU A 107 -26.05 -11.86 -2.50
N LYS A 108 -25.09 -12.69 -2.10
CA LYS A 108 -23.72 -12.23 -1.86
C LYS A 108 -23.14 -11.74 -3.19
N ASP A 109 -22.46 -10.59 -3.16
CA ASP A 109 -21.78 -10.02 -4.33
C ASP A 109 -22.73 -9.61 -5.48
N LYS A 110 -24.04 -9.50 -5.19
CA LYS A 110 -25.05 -8.98 -6.12
C LYS A 110 -24.82 -7.53 -6.50
N SER A 111 -24.53 -6.70 -5.50
CA SER A 111 -24.14 -5.30 -5.68
C SER A 111 -23.32 -4.84 -4.48
N PHE A 112 -22.62 -3.71 -4.65
CA PHE A 112 -21.86 -3.09 -3.56
C PHE A 112 -22.76 -2.80 -2.34
N PHE A 113 -23.93 -2.17 -2.57
CA PHE A 113 -24.88 -1.85 -1.52
C PHE A 113 -25.56 -3.11 -0.91
N ALA A 114 -25.85 -4.13 -1.71
CA ALA A 114 -26.40 -5.39 -1.20
C ALA A 114 -25.44 -6.05 -0.18
N ASN A 115 -24.13 -5.96 -0.41
CA ASN A 115 -23.14 -6.45 0.55
C ASN A 115 -23.08 -5.60 1.84
N GLN A 116 -23.38 -4.30 1.77
CA GLN A 116 -23.55 -3.46 2.97
C GLN A 116 -24.74 -3.93 3.80
N VAL A 117 -25.89 -4.18 3.18
CA VAL A 117 -27.09 -4.70 3.85
C VAL A 117 -26.84 -6.05 4.53
N ARG A 118 -26.12 -6.95 3.85
CA ARG A 118 -25.70 -8.22 4.45
C ARG A 118 -24.83 -8.01 5.67
N THR A 119 -23.91 -7.05 5.62
CA THR A 119 -23.00 -6.73 6.72
C THR A 119 -23.77 -6.19 7.91
N LEU A 120 -24.69 -5.25 7.68
CA LEU A 120 -25.56 -4.66 8.70
C LEU A 120 -26.31 -5.72 9.52
N ILE A 121 -26.92 -6.70 8.85
CA ILE A 121 -27.76 -7.71 9.54
C ILE A 121 -26.95 -8.87 10.14
N LYS A 122 -25.79 -9.23 9.56
CA LYS A 122 -25.03 -10.43 9.97
C LYS A 122 -23.95 -10.18 11.02
N LYS A 123 -23.51 -8.94 11.19
CA LYS A 123 -22.35 -8.62 12.01
C LYS A 123 -22.78 -7.81 13.23
N ASP A 124 -22.08 -8.01 14.34
CA ASP A 124 -22.12 -7.02 15.42
C ASP A 124 -21.49 -5.70 14.96
N ASN A 125 -21.72 -4.63 15.71
CA ASN A 125 -21.29 -3.27 15.33
C ASN A 125 -19.78 -3.18 15.08
N GLU A 126 -18.95 -3.80 15.93
CA GLU A 126 -17.49 -3.73 15.81
C GLU A 126 -17.00 -4.45 14.55
N THR A 127 -17.52 -5.66 14.30
CA THR A 127 -17.17 -6.42 13.09
C THR A 127 -17.71 -5.73 11.84
N ALA A 128 -18.88 -5.09 11.91
CA ALA A 128 -19.44 -4.31 10.82
C ALA A 128 -18.53 -3.12 10.48
N LEU A 129 -18.07 -2.35 11.47
CA LEU A 129 -17.14 -1.23 11.27
C LEU A 129 -15.81 -1.68 10.64
N VAL A 130 -15.22 -2.79 11.11
CA VAL A 130 -14.02 -3.38 10.46
C VAL A 130 -14.31 -3.79 9.02
N THR A 131 -15.48 -4.40 8.78
CA THR A 131 -15.90 -4.80 7.43
C THR A 131 -16.07 -3.58 6.52
N CYS A 132 -16.57 -2.44 7.05
CA CYS A 132 -16.61 -1.19 6.30
C CYS A 132 -15.21 -0.71 5.91
N MET A 133 -14.23 -0.78 6.81
CA MET A 133 -12.85 -0.39 6.50
C MET A 133 -12.21 -1.28 5.45
N VAL A 134 -12.45 -2.59 5.50
CA VAL A 134 -11.86 -3.55 4.55
C VAL A 134 -12.48 -3.42 3.16
N ASN A 135 -13.77 -3.10 3.05
CA ASN A 135 -14.49 -3.09 1.78
C ASN A 135 -14.86 -1.69 1.28
N GLY A 136 -14.52 -0.64 2.01
CA GLY A 136 -14.84 0.74 1.65
C GLY A 136 -16.32 1.11 1.77
N TYR A 137 -17.09 0.46 2.65
CA TYR A 137 -18.53 0.73 2.81
C TYR A 137 -18.79 2.04 3.58
N THR A 138 -18.62 3.18 2.91
CA THR A 138 -18.75 4.51 3.51
C THR A 138 -20.18 4.79 3.99
N GLU A 139 -21.21 4.38 3.25
CA GLU A 139 -22.60 4.62 3.65
C GLU A 139 -22.98 3.80 4.89
N LEU A 140 -22.59 2.53 4.96
CA LEU A 140 -22.80 1.70 6.14
C LEU A 140 -22.03 2.23 7.35
N PHE A 141 -20.79 2.67 7.15
CA PHE A 141 -20.01 3.29 8.20
C PHE A 141 -20.70 4.54 8.77
N ASP A 142 -21.16 5.43 7.89
CA ASP A 142 -21.86 6.66 8.29
C ASP A 142 -23.16 6.38 9.01
N TYR A 143 -23.95 5.42 8.51
CA TYR A 143 -25.16 4.99 9.18
C TYR A 143 -24.88 4.48 10.60
N ILE A 144 -23.92 3.56 10.76
CA ILE A 144 -23.57 3.00 12.08
C ILE A 144 -23.06 4.11 12.99
N TYR A 145 -22.17 4.97 12.49
CA TYR A 145 -21.58 6.08 13.24
C TYR A 145 -22.66 7.05 13.76
N ASP A 146 -23.58 7.48 12.90
CA ASP A 146 -24.64 8.42 13.27
C ASP A 146 -25.68 7.79 14.21
N ARG A 147 -26.12 6.56 13.93
CA ARG A 147 -27.02 5.79 14.82
C ARG A 147 -26.42 5.65 16.23
N ASP A 148 -25.10 5.52 16.28
CA ASP A 148 -24.34 5.30 17.49
C ASP A 148 -23.83 6.60 18.14
N ASN A 149 -24.36 7.77 17.75
CA ASN A 149 -24.00 9.10 18.28
C ASN A 149 -22.48 9.38 18.21
N GLY A 150 -21.81 8.86 17.18
CA GLY A 150 -20.38 9.02 16.94
C GLY A 150 -19.47 8.07 17.75
N TYR A 151 -20.02 7.09 18.47
CA TYR A 151 -19.22 6.14 19.25
C TYR A 151 -18.81 4.92 18.40
N ILE A 152 -17.54 4.86 18.01
CA ILE A 152 -16.95 3.78 17.18
C ILE A 152 -16.54 2.54 17.99
N ASN A 153 -16.33 2.69 19.29
CA ASN A 153 -15.90 1.61 20.19
C ASN A 153 -16.81 1.55 21.42
N LYS A 154 -18.10 1.27 21.21
CA LYS A 154 -19.10 1.22 22.28
C LYS A 154 -18.78 0.17 23.35
N ASP A 155 -18.27 -0.99 22.94
CA ASP A 155 -18.03 -2.12 23.84
C ASP A 155 -16.58 -2.19 24.35
N GLY A 156 -15.73 -1.25 23.92
CA GLY A 156 -14.33 -1.17 24.33
C GLY A 156 -13.41 -2.23 23.71
N LYS A 157 -13.90 -3.11 22.83
CA LYS A 157 -13.10 -4.23 22.28
C LYS A 157 -12.39 -3.85 20.97
N LEU A 158 -12.82 -2.79 20.31
CA LEU A 158 -12.21 -2.33 19.06
C LEU A 158 -11.01 -1.42 19.34
N ASP A 159 -9.82 -1.84 18.91
CA ASP A 159 -8.67 -0.93 18.84
C ASP A 159 -8.89 0.05 17.68
N THR A 160 -9.32 1.27 18.01
CA THR A 160 -9.58 2.33 17.02
C THR A 160 -8.32 2.76 16.28
N GLY A 161 -7.13 2.52 16.83
CA GLY A 161 -5.86 2.77 16.14
C GLY A 161 -5.60 1.79 14.99
N VAL A 162 -6.14 0.57 15.08
CA VAL A 162 -6.04 -0.48 14.03
C VAL A 162 -7.16 -0.34 13.00
N LEU A 163 -8.27 0.31 13.33
CA LEU A 163 -9.40 0.42 12.41
C LEU A 163 -9.01 1.12 11.09
N LEU A 164 -8.31 2.26 11.17
CA LEU A 164 -7.87 3.00 9.99
C LEU A 164 -6.81 2.24 9.17
N HIS A 165 -6.04 1.33 9.80
CA HIS A 165 -5.06 0.50 9.10
C HIS A 165 -5.72 -0.35 8.02
N TYR A 166 -6.90 -0.93 8.30
CA TYR A 166 -7.62 -1.73 7.30
C TYR A 166 -8.03 -0.90 6.07
N ALA A 167 -8.49 0.33 6.24
CA ALA A 167 -8.86 1.18 5.12
C ALA A 167 -7.64 1.57 4.27
N VAL A 168 -6.52 1.89 4.93
CA VAL A 168 -5.23 2.20 4.29
C VAL A 168 -4.69 1.01 3.51
N SER A 169 -4.59 -0.16 4.13
CA SER A 169 -4.06 -1.36 3.48
C SER A 169 -4.89 -1.81 2.28
N ASN A 170 -6.20 -1.52 2.26
CA ASN A 170 -7.11 -1.92 1.18
C ASN A 170 -7.36 -0.80 0.14
N GLY A 171 -6.70 0.35 0.23
CA GLY A 171 -6.78 1.36 -0.82
C GLY A 171 -8.02 2.28 -0.78
N HIS A 172 -8.77 2.31 0.33
CA HIS A 172 -10.07 3.00 0.37
C HIS A 172 -9.94 4.49 0.74
N ILE A 173 -9.44 5.32 -0.19
CA ILE A 173 -9.19 6.77 0.02
C ILE A 173 -10.40 7.50 0.62
N GLU A 174 -11.61 7.27 0.11
CA GLU A 174 -12.81 7.95 0.60
C GLU A 174 -13.09 7.61 2.06
N MET A 175 -12.98 6.33 2.43
CA MET A 175 -13.12 5.85 3.81
C MET A 175 -12.05 6.44 4.73
N ILE A 176 -10.79 6.48 4.27
CA ILE A 176 -9.69 7.06 5.05
C ILE A 176 -9.95 8.55 5.30
N ASN A 177 -10.34 9.30 4.27
CA ASN A 177 -10.65 10.72 4.41
C ASN A 177 -11.85 10.94 5.34
N ARG A 178 -12.86 10.07 5.26
CA ARG A 178 -14.02 10.12 6.16
C ARG A 178 -13.60 9.92 7.62
N CYS A 179 -12.81 8.90 7.91
CA CYS A 179 -12.26 8.60 9.24
C CYS A 179 -11.42 9.74 9.80
N ILE A 180 -10.55 10.34 8.98
CA ILE A 180 -9.74 11.49 9.40
C ILE A 180 -10.64 12.70 9.71
N THR A 181 -11.69 12.93 8.92
CA THR A 181 -12.62 14.06 9.10
C THR A 181 -13.37 13.99 10.43
N ILE A 182 -13.72 12.78 10.89
CA ILE A 182 -14.37 12.57 12.19
C ILE A 182 -13.37 12.47 13.36
N GLY A 183 -12.06 12.63 13.09
CA GLY A 183 -11.04 12.73 14.13
C GLY A 183 -10.39 11.43 14.57
N LEU A 184 -10.42 10.36 13.76
CA LEU A 184 -9.65 9.15 14.08
C LEU A 184 -8.14 9.46 14.12
N PRO A 185 -7.41 8.90 15.09
CA PRO A 185 -5.99 9.15 15.24
C PRO A 185 -5.21 8.55 14.06
N ILE A 186 -4.36 9.38 13.44
CA ILE A 186 -3.39 8.91 12.46
C ILE A 186 -2.13 8.51 13.22
N THR A 187 -1.73 7.24 13.12
CA THR A 187 -0.54 6.68 13.77
C THR A 187 0.58 6.44 12.76
N THR A 188 1.81 6.26 13.23
CA THR A 188 2.98 6.01 12.39
C THR A 188 2.87 4.70 11.60
N ASN A 189 2.19 3.69 12.15
CA ASN A 189 1.95 2.42 11.47
C ASN A 189 1.11 2.55 10.20
N LEU A 190 0.33 3.63 10.07
CA LEU A 190 -0.43 3.91 8.84
C LEU A 190 0.46 4.36 7.70
N ILE A 191 1.62 4.97 7.98
CA ILE A 191 2.59 5.33 6.95
C ILE A 191 3.18 4.06 6.33
N TYR A 192 3.51 3.06 7.14
CA TYR A 192 3.97 1.77 6.63
C TYR A 192 2.88 1.05 5.83
N ALA A 193 1.64 1.04 6.33
CA ALA A 193 0.51 0.48 5.59
C ALA A 193 0.29 1.18 4.24
N ALA A 194 0.51 2.49 4.14
CA ALA A 194 0.41 3.24 2.89
C ALA A 194 1.56 2.92 1.93
N ILE A 195 2.78 2.74 2.45
CA ILE A 195 3.93 2.27 1.67
C ILE A 195 3.65 0.88 1.09
N ASP A 196 3.16 -0.04 1.92
CA ASP A 196 2.82 -1.41 1.51
C ASP A 196 1.67 -1.45 0.50
N ASN A 197 0.68 -0.56 0.67
CA ASN A 197 -0.43 -0.42 -0.28
C ASN A 197 0.06 0.15 -1.64
N GLY A 198 1.07 1.02 -1.62
CA GLY A 198 1.71 1.55 -2.82
C GLY A 198 0.98 2.73 -3.48
N ASP A 199 -0.18 3.14 -2.98
CA ASP A 199 -0.96 4.28 -3.48
C ASP A 199 -0.36 5.63 -3.01
N PRO A 200 0.16 6.46 -3.93
CA PRO A 200 0.73 7.77 -3.60
C PRO A 200 -0.27 8.76 -3.03
N ASP A 201 -1.56 8.67 -3.36
CA ASP A 201 -2.59 9.59 -2.89
C ASP A 201 -2.97 9.28 -1.43
N ILE A 202 -3.00 8.00 -1.05
CA ILE A 202 -3.15 7.59 0.35
C ILE A 202 -1.96 8.07 1.16
N PHE A 203 -0.74 7.80 0.66
CA PHE A 203 0.47 8.27 1.33
C PHE A 203 0.43 9.79 1.48
N ARG A 204 0.17 10.54 0.42
CA ARG A 204 0.06 12.01 0.43
C ARG A 204 -0.98 12.49 1.44
N MET A 205 -2.16 11.88 1.48
CA MET A 205 -3.22 12.26 2.40
C MET A 205 -2.80 12.06 3.86
N LEU A 206 -2.18 10.93 4.20
CA LEU A 206 -1.73 10.65 5.57
C LEU A 206 -0.51 11.49 5.97
N PHE A 207 0.40 11.68 5.01
CA PHE A 207 1.68 12.34 5.20
C PHE A 207 1.52 13.87 5.30
N ILE A 208 0.75 14.51 4.42
CA ILE A 208 0.50 15.96 4.45
C ILE A 208 -0.40 16.36 5.63
N LYS A 209 -1.41 15.55 5.97
CA LYS A 209 -2.34 15.92 7.05
C LYS A 209 -1.73 15.79 8.45
N ASN A 210 -0.50 15.29 8.59
CA ASN A 210 0.11 15.10 9.90
C ASN A 210 1.64 15.25 9.91
N ASP A 211 2.10 16.51 9.85
CA ASP A 211 3.52 16.88 9.93
C ASP A 211 4.28 16.22 11.10
N ARG A 212 3.58 15.92 12.21
CA ARG A 212 4.19 15.28 13.38
C ARG A 212 4.58 13.82 13.14
N LEU A 213 3.90 13.09 12.25
CA LEU A 213 4.22 11.70 11.95
C LEU A 213 5.54 11.57 11.19
N ILE A 214 5.98 12.63 10.53
CA ILE A 214 7.14 12.59 9.64
C ILE A 214 8.45 12.48 10.42
N ASN A 215 8.49 13.02 11.64
CA ASN A 215 9.64 12.84 12.53
C ASN A 215 9.79 11.41 13.07
N TYR A 216 8.74 10.59 12.97
CA TYR A 216 8.75 9.20 13.42
C TYR A 216 8.77 8.19 12.27
N ALA A 217 8.44 8.63 11.05
CA ALA A 217 8.62 7.82 9.87
C ALA A 217 10.11 7.59 9.66
N ARG A 218 10.48 6.33 9.52
CA ARG A 218 11.86 5.92 9.35
C ARG A 218 12.30 6.17 7.91
N ASP A 219 13.20 7.14 7.72
CA ASP A 219 13.80 7.50 6.42
C ASP A 219 14.27 6.25 5.65
N ASP A 220 14.85 5.29 6.37
CA ASP A 220 15.34 4.04 5.79
C ASP A 220 14.23 3.17 5.21
N ILE A 221 13.11 3.02 5.91
CA ILE A 221 11.98 2.22 5.41
C ILE A 221 11.41 2.84 4.13
N ILE A 222 11.23 4.15 4.09
CA ILE A 222 10.70 4.84 2.91
C ILE A 222 11.65 4.66 1.72
N CYS A 223 12.95 4.92 1.91
CA CYS A 223 13.92 4.78 0.83
C CYS A 223 14.00 3.34 0.30
N GLU A 224 13.91 2.35 1.19
CA GLU A 224 14.04 0.93 0.86
C GLU A 224 12.76 0.33 0.24
N GLN A 225 11.57 0.72 0.69
CA GLN A 225 10.33 -0.02 0.40
C GLN A 225 9.32 0.78 -0.42
N ALA A 226 9.38 2.12 -0.41
CA ALA A 226 8.41 2.92 -1.15
C ALA A 226 8.50 2.74 -2.66
N SER A 227 7.34 2.80 -3.31
CA SER A 227 7.26 3.02 -4.76
C SER A 227 7.93 4.35 -5.11
N LEU A 228 8.35 4.48 -6.37
CA LEU A 228 9.04 5.69 -6.83
C LEU A 228 8.18 6.95 -6.62
N ASP A 229 6.87 6.87 -6.82
CA ASP A 229 5.95 7.99 -6.65
C ASP A 229 5.80 8.40 -5.18
N ILE A 230 5.70 7.43 -4.26
CA ILE A 230 5.71 7.70 -2.82
C ILE A 230 7.05 8.30 -2.39
N PHE A 231 8.16 7.75 -2.90
CA PHE A 231 9.50 8.26 -2.60
C PHE A 231 9.66 9.72 -3.04
N LYS A 232 9.14 10.09 -4.22
CA LYS A 232 9.14 11.49 -4.70
C LYS A 232 8.40 12.44 -3.75
N ILE A 233 7.22 12.04 -3.27
CA ILE A 233 6.45 12.84 -2.30
C ILE A 233 7.28 13.04 -1.01
N PHE A 234 7.89 11.97 -0.51
CA PHE A 234 8.75 12.05 0.67
C PHE A 234 9.98 12.95 0.42
N LEU A 235 10.64 12.80 -0.73
CA LEU A 235 11.83 13.54 -1.09
C LEU A 235 11.56 15.05 -1.21
N GLU A 236 10.45 15.43 -1.85
CA GLU A 236 9.98 16.82 -1.89
C GLU A 236 9.84 17.41 -0.49
N TYR A 237 9.18 16.69 0.42
CA TYR A 237 9.08 17.12 1.80
C TYR A 237 10.44 17.20 2.50
N TYR A 238 11.30 16.19 2.31
CA TYR A 238 12.61 16.12 2.95
C TYR A 238 13.47 17.35 2.59
N ILE A 239 13.47 17.73 1.32
CA ILE A 239 14.16 18.91 0.80
C ILE A 239 13.53 20.21 1.32
N ASN A 240 12.19 20.29 1.34
CA ASN A 240 11.47 21.46 1.85
C ASN A 240 11.73 21.73 3.34
N ASN A 241 12.13 20.70 4.10
CA ASN A 241 12.55 20.82 5.50
C ASN A 241 14.07 21.04 5.64
N GLU A 242 14.72 21.51 4.58
CA GLU A 242 16.15 21.85 4.53
C GLU A 242 17.10 20.69 4.89
N LYS A 243 16.64 19.44 4.85
CA LYS A 243 17.51 18.28 5.06
C LYS A 243 18.32 17.99 3.79
N ASP A 244 19.54 17.48 3.96
CA ASP A 244 20.41 17.15 2.83
C ASP A 244 20.01 15.79 2.21
N PRO A 245 19.48 15.76 0.98
CA PRO A 245 19.02 14.52 0.35
C PRO A 245 20.15 13.51 0.12
N ALA A 246 21.42 13.92 0.16
CA ALA A 246 22.56 13.00 0.10
C ALA A 246 22.49 11.91 1.20
N ASN A 247 21.97 12.23 2.39
CA ASN A 247 21.86 11.28 3.49
C ASN A 247 20.91 10.11 3.19
N LEU A 248 20.00 10.26 2.23
CA LEU A 248 19.06 9.22 1.84
C LEU A 248 19.68 8.16 0.92
N ALA A 249 20.82 8.44 0.26
CA ALA A 249 21.38 7.52 -0.73
C ALA A 249 21.79 6.18 -0.12
N ILE A 250 22.37 6.21 1.08
CA ILE A 250 22.76 5.01 1.84
C ILE A 250 21.54 4.11 2.13
N HIS A 251 20.37 4.71 2.32
CA HIS A 251 19.14 3.98 2.57
C HIS A 251 18.50 3.48 1.27
N ALA A 252 18.59 4.26 0.20
CA ALA A 252 18.00 3.93 -1.10
C ALA A 252 18.71 2.78 -1.83
N ILE A 253 19.89 2.32 -1.39
CA ILE A 253 20.66 1.26 -2.07
C ILE A 253 19.90 -0.06 -2.27
N LYS A 254 18.90 -0.37 -1.43
CA LYS A 254 18.07 -1.58 -1.60
C LYS A 254 16.97 -1.41 -2.65
N ASN A 255 16.69 -0.18 -3.05
CA ASN A 255 15.71 0.16 -4.08
C ASN A 255 16.37 1.02 -5.15
N ILE A 256 16.89 0.35 -6.18
CA ILE A 256 17.66 1.00 -7.24
C ILE A 256 16.89 2.11 -7.96
N ASN A 257 15.56 2.03 -8.04
CA ASN A 257 14.75 3.08 -8.67
C ASN A 257 14.80 4.36 -7.83
N ASN A 258 14.63 4.25 -6.51
CA ASN A 258 14.75 5.38 -5.59
C ASN A 258 16.18 5.93 -5.56
N LEU A 259 17.19 5.05 -5.60
CA LEU A 259 18.59 5.48 -5.68
C LEU A 259 18.89 6.23 -6.99
N LYS A 260 18.41 5.72 -8.13
CA LYS A 260 18.55 6.37 -9.44
C LYS A 260 17.88 7.74 -9.45
N GLU A 261 16.66 7.83 -8.94
CA GLU A 261 15.95 9.11 -8.80
C GLU A 261 16.78 10.12 -8.00
N LEU A 262 17.28 9.70 -6.84
CA LEU A 262 18.06 10.55 -5.95
C LEU A 262 19.36 11.04 -6.60
N LEU A 263 20.16 10.13 -7.17
CA LEU A 263 21.48 10.45 -7.71
C LEU A 263 21.41 11.14 -9.08
N VAL A 264 20.48 10.76 -9.94
CA VAL A 264 20.38 11.34 -11.29
C VAL A 264 19.63 12.66 -11.27
N ASN A 265 18.48 12.72 -10.58
CA ASN A 265 17.59 13.88 -10.68
C ASN A 265 17.81 14.89 -9.55
N TYR A 266 18.31 14.47 -8.38
CA TYR A 266 18.39 15.32 -7.18
C TYR A 266 19.82 15.55 -6.65
N SER A 267 20.86 15.01 -7.30
CA SER A 267 22.26 15.21 -6.87
C SER A 267 22.70 16.68 -6.82
N HIS A 268 22.12 17.52 -7.68
CA HIS A 268 22.39 18.96 -7.69
C HIS A 268 21.91 19.69 -6.42
N LEU A 269 21.11 19.05 -5.57
CA LEU A 269 20.62 19.58 -4.30
C LEU A 269 21.43 19.08 -3.09
N PHE A 270 22.47 18.28 -3.31
CA PHE A 270 23.31 17.76 -2.23
C PHE A 270 24.08 18.91 -1.60
N LYS A 271 23.97 19.04 -0.28
CA LYS A 271 24.65 20.13 0.46
C LYS A 271 26.08 19.73 0.84
N GLN A 272 26.30 18.45 1.10
CA GLN A 272 27.61 17.89 1.38
C GLN A 272 28.39 17.57 0.11
N ASN A 273 29.72 17.69 0.20
CA ASN A 273 30.60 17.22 -0.85
C ASN A 273 30.60 15.69 -0.88
N ILE A 274 30.47 15.12 -2.07
CA ILE A 274 30.61 13.70 -2.31
C ILE A 274 32.11 13.40 -2.42
N ASP A 275 32.73 13.04 -1.30
CA ASP A 275 34.14 12.69 -1.23
C ASP A 275 34.34 11.15 -1.23
N SER A 276 35.61 10.72 -1.22
CA SER A 276 35.94 9.30 -1.14
C SER A 276 35.39 8.61 0.11
N ASN A 277 35.20 9.33 1.21
CA ASN A 277 34.66 8.76 2.46
C ASN A 277 33.16 8.48 2.33
N TYR A 278 32.43 9.39 1.69
CA TYR A 278 31.02 9.18 1.40
C TYR A 278 30.82 7.98 0.45
N LEU A 279 31.60 7.91 -0.63
CA LEU A 279 31.55 6.76 -1.53
C LEU A 279 31.94 5.46 -0.83
N TYR A 280 32.93 5.51 0.07
CA TYR A 280 33.31 4.36 0.90
C TYR A 280 32.14 3.87 1.74
N GLU A 281 31.46 4.75 2.47
CA GLU A 281 30.31 4.37 3.28
C GLU A 281 29.15 3.85 2.42
N LEU A 282 28.93 4.42 1.23
CA LEU A 282 27.91 3.96 0.30
C LEU A 282 28.19 2.52 -0.18
N PHE A 283 29.40 2.23 -0.64
CA PHE A 283 29.81 0.88 -1.06
C PHE A 283 29.84 -0.10 0.12
N ARG A 284 30.30 0.34 1.30
CA ARG A 284 30.28 -0.47 2.52
C ARG A 284 28.85 -0.90 2.88
N LYS A 285 27.89 0.01 2.75
CA LYS A 285 26.47 -0.30 2.97
C LYS A 285 25.90 -1.23 1.90
N CYS A 286 26.37 -1.14 0.66
CA CYS A 286 26.04 -2.12 -0.39
C CYS A 286 26.52 -3.53 -0.02
N LEU A 287 27.73 -3.67 0.53
CA LEU A 287 28.26 -4.95 1.01
C LEU A 287 27.44 -5.53 2.17
N VAL A 288 27.22 -4.72 3.22
CA VAL A 288 26.51 -5.17 4.43
C VAL A 288 25.10 -5.63 4.11
N ASN A 289 24.43 -4.99 3.15
CA ASN A 289 23.06 -5.37 2.77
C ASN A 289 23.01 -6.39 1.62
N SER A 290 24.17 -6.82 1.09
CA SER A 290 24.26 -7.74 -0.05
C SER A 290 23.35 -7.33 -1.23
N VAL A 291 23.36 -6.03 -1.59
CA VAL A 291 22.54 -5.48 -2.68
C VAL A 291 22.92 -6.08 -4.04
N SER A 292 22.08 -5.90 -5.06
CA SER A 292 22.35 -6.44 -6.40
C SER A 292 23.60 -5.82 -7.04
N ILE A 293 24.29 -6.56 -7.91
CA ILE A 293 25.44 -6.07 -8.68
C ILE A 293 25.09 -4.83 -9.52
N GLU A 294 23.83 -4.70 -9.96
CA GLU A 294 23.35 -3.51 -10.68
C GLU A 294 23.54 -2.22 -9.87
N VAL A 295 23.36 -2.28 -8.55
CA VAL A 295 23.55 -1.11 -7.66
C VAL A 295 25.03 -0.71 -7.63
N PHE A 296 25.95 -1.67 -7.53
CA PHE A 296 27.39 -1.39 -7.56
C PHE A 296 27.78 -0.72 -8.87
N LEU A 297 27.45 -1.35 -10.01
CA LEU A 297 27.79 -0.83 -11.33
C LEU A 297 27.17 0.53 -11.60
N PHE A 298 25.95 0.76 -11.10
CA PHE A 298 25.30 2.07 -11.19
C PHE A 298 26.08 3.15 -10.41
N ILE A 299 26.49 2.86 -9.17
CA ILE A 299 27.26 3.80 -8.35
C ILE A 299 28.61 4.10 -9.02
N GLU A 300 29.32 3.07 -9.49
CA GLU A 300 30.60 3.25 -10.19
C GLU A 300 30.46 4.12 -11.45
N ALA A 301 29.45 3.84 -12.27
CA ALA A 301 29.19 4.60 -13.49
C ALA A 301 28.79 6.04 -13.19
N HIS A 302 28.00 6.27 -12.14
CA HIS A 302 27.52 7.60 -11.77
C HIS A 302 28.64 8.49 -11.22
N PHE A 303 29.53 7.93 -10.39
CA PHE A 303 30.62 8.69 -9.77
C PHE A 303 31.95 8.61 -10.50
N GLY A 304 32.08 7.74 -11.50
CA GLY A 304 33.31 7.57 -12.28
C GLY A 304 34.48 7.00 -11.46
N VAL A 305 34.18 6.27 -10.38
CA VAL A 305 35.17 5.64 -9.51
C VAL A 305 34.74 4.20 -9.26
N THR A 306 35.62 3.26 -9.60
CA THR A 306 35.38 1.84 -9.33
C THR A 306 35.63 1.49 -7.86
N LEU A 307 35.01 0.42 -7.36
CA LEU A 307 35.23 -0.10 -6.02
C LEU A 307 36.72 -0.44 -5.80
N LYS A 308 37.38 -0.96 -6.84
CA LYS A 308 38.80 -1.27 -6.84
C LYS A 308 39.65 -0.02 -6.66
N GLU A 309 39.43 1.01 -7.47
CA GLU A 309 40.15 2.30 -7.38
C GLU A 309 39.92 2.94 -6.01
N LEU A 310 38.68 2.92 -5.51
CA LEU A 310 38.36 3.47 -4.21
C LEU A 310 39.13 2.78 -3.08
N ARG A 311 39.24 1.45 -3.12
CA ARG A 311 40.04 0.70 -2.14
C ARG A 311 41.52 1.07 -2.21
N GLU A 312 42.08 1.16 -3.42
CA GLU A 312 43.48 1.55 -3.62
C GLU A 312 43.76 2.96 -3.08
N LEU A 313 42.85 3.92 -3.32
CA LEU A 313 42.94 5.28 -2.78
C LEU A 313 42.99 5.31 -1.25
N ILE A 314 42.13 4.52 -0.60
CA ILE A 314 42.04 4.47 0.86
C ILE A 314 43.27 3.78 1.48
N ASN A 315 43.72 2.67 0.90
CA ASN A 315 44.91 1.96 1.36
C ASN A 315 46.16 2.84 1.25
N ASN A 316 46.30 3.60 0.16
CA ASN A 316 47.40 4.54 -0.02
C ASN A 316 47.34 5.71 0.97
N SER A 317 46.13 6.19 1.29
CA SER A 317 45.92 7.23 2.30
C SER A 317 46.35 6.78 3.71
N ASN A 318 45.99 5.54 4.09
CA ASN A 318 46.35 4.95 5.38
C ASN A 318 47.86 4.72 5.54
N ASN A 319 48.57 4.40 4.45
CA ASN A 319 50.03 4.23 4.46
C ASN A 319 50.81 5.56 4.47
N SER A 320 50.17 6.65 4.06
CA SER A 320 50.82 7.95 3.83
C SER A 320 50.91 8.84 5.06
N ASN A 321 50.09 8.66 6.10
CA ASN A 321 49.99 9.62 7.19
C ASN A 321 49.83 8.98 8.57
N ASN A 322 50.55 9.55 9.54
CA ASN A 322 50.39 9.45 10.99
C ASN A 322 49.03 10.00 11.50
N SER A 323 47.99 9.99 10.65
CA SER A 323 46.68 10.56 10.91
C SER A 323 45.76 9.51 11.53
N ASN A 324 45.21 9.84 12.70
CA ASN A 324 44.17 9.15 13.47
C ASN A 324 42.82 9.00 12.72
N ASN A 325 42.84 8.72 11.41
CA ASN A 325 41.62 8.39 10.70
C ASN A 325 41.24 6.96 11.08
N ASN A 326 40.30 6.85 12.01
CA ASN A 326 39.71 5.63 12.57
C ASN A 326 38.90 4.83 11.52
N TYR A 327 39.47 4.57 10.35
CA TYR A 327 38.89 3.61 9.40
C TYR A 327 39.18 2.18 9.80
N SER A 328 40.27 1.92 10.54
CA SER A 328 40.62 0.55 10.97
C SER A 328 39.88 0.18 12.25
N GLY A 329 38.83 -0.63 12.14
CA GLY A 329 38.22 -1.22 13.34
C GLY A 329 36.80 -1.75 13.16
N ASN A 330 36.15 -1.48 12.03
CA ASN A 330 34.87 -2.11 11.73
C ASN A 330 35.11 -3.36 10.89
N LYS A 331 34.41 -4.45 11.24
CA LYS A 331 34.43 -5.76 10.56
C LYS A 331 34.08 -5.71 9.04
N TYR A 332 33.76 -4.54 8.50
CA TYR A 332 33.33 -4.34 7.12
C TYR A 332 34.19 -3.29 6.42
N ASP A 333 35.48 -3.23 6.74
CA ASP A 333 36.42 -2.50 5.91
C ASP A 333 36.42 -3.17 4.54
N LEU A 334 36.45 -2.42 3.43
CA LEU A 334 36.35 -2.90 2.02
C LEU A 334 37.53 -3.82 1.59
N ILE A 335 38.05 -4.61 2.53
CA ILE A 335 39.13 -5.57 2.49
C ILE A 335 38.55 -6.97 2.28
N GLU A 336 37.49 -7.33 3.02
CA GLU A 336 36.94 -8.70 3.06
C GLU A 336 35.49 -8.74 2.57
N ILE A 337 35.09 -9.87 1.99
CA ILE A 337 33.72 -10.12 1.59
C ILE A 337 32.85 -10.33 2.83
N GLY A 338 31.78 -9.54 2.96
CA GLY A 338 30.83 -9.65 4.07
C GLY A 338 30.08 -10.98 4.05
N ASN A 339 29.84 -11.56 5.24
CA ASN A 339 29.11 -12.81 5.39
C ASN A 339 27.67 -12.73 4.85
N ASP A 340 27.06 -11.55 4.77
CA ASP A 340 25.72 -11.36 4.20
C ASP A 340 25.65 -11.74 2.71
N VAL A 341 26.73 -11.52 1.94
CA VAL A 341 26.84 -11.96 0.53
C VAL A 341 26.88 -13.49 0.44
N ILE A 342 27.52 -14.13 1.42
CA ILE A 342 27.57 -15.59 1.53
C ILE A 342 26.17 -16.11 1.90
N LEU A 343 25.52 -15.54 2.92
CA LEU A 343 24.19 -15.93 3.40
C LEU A 343 23.10 -15.78 2.34
N SER A 344 23.15 -14.71 1.54
CA SER A 344 22.19 -14.47 0.45
C SER A 344 22.44 -15.30 -0.80
N GLU A 345 23.57 -16.03 -0.86
CA GLU A 345 24.01 -16.80 -2.02
C GLU A 345 24.08 -15.96 -3.32
N ASN A 346 24.44 -14.68 -3.19
CA ASN A 346 24.56 -13.75 -4.30
C ASN A 346 25.92 -13.93 -5.01
N LEU A 347 26.01 -14.97 -5.86
CA LEU A 347 27.23 -15.36 -6.57
C LEU A 347 27.74 -14.26 -7.50
N GLU A 348 26.84 -13.50 -8.11
CA GLU A 348 27.17 -12.39 -9.01
C GLU A 348 27.96 -11.31 -8.26
N VAL A 349 27.46 -10.89 -7.10
CA VAL A 349 28.16 -9.93 -6.23
C VAL A 349 29.45 -10.54 -5.70
N PHE A 350 29.43 -11.80 -5.25
CA PHE A 350 30.64 -12.49 -4.78
C PHE A 350 31.78 -12.42 -5.82
N ASN A 351 31.50 -12.79 -7.08
CA ASN A 351 32.51 -12.76 -8.15
C ASN A 351 33.00 -11.34 -8.42
N TYR A 352 32.08 -10.37 -8.51
CA TYR A 352 32.43 -8.97 -8.71
C TYR A 352 33.33 -8.42 -7.59
N LEU A 353 33.04 -8.76 -6.33
CA LEU A 353 33.88 -8.35 -5.18
C LEU A 353 35.26 -9.01 -5.22
N ARG A 354 35.34 -10.28 -5.62
CA ARG A 354 36.61 -10.98 -5.84
C ARG A 354 37.44 -10.34 -6.95
N GLU A 355 36.82 -10.02 -8.08
CA GLU A 355 37.48 -9.32 -9.20
C GLU A 355 37.91 -7.91 -8.81
N SER A 356 37.13 -7.26 -7.95
CA SER A 356 37.50 -5.98 -7.36
C SER A 356 38.69 -6.11 -6.41
N GLY A 357 39.02 -7.31 -5.92
CA GLY A 357 40.16 -7.62 -5.05
C GLY A 357 39.85 -7.71 -3.56
N LEU A 358 38.59 -7.94 -3.18
CA LEU A 358 38.21 -8.23 -1.80
C LEU A 358 38.55 -9.68 -1.46
N LEU A 359 39.10 -9.90 -0.27
CA LEU A 359 39.53 -11.19 0.25
C LEU A 359 38.36 -11.99 0.80
N VAL A 360 38.52 -13.32 0.84
CA VAL A 360 37.65 -14.19 1.64
C VAL A 360 38.37 -14.61 2.91
N ASP A 361 37.61 -14.87 3.97
CA ASP A 361 38.17 -15.30 5.25
C ASP A 361 37.58 -16.64 5.74
N GLU A 362 38.12 -17.16 6.85
CA GLU A 362 37.62 -18.37 7.49
C GLU A 362 36.18 -18.21 8.03
N THR A 363 35.74 -16.99 8.31
CA THR A 363 34.35 -16.75 8.72
C THR A 363 33.38 -16.94 7.56
N ASN A 364 33.75 -16.56 6.34
CA ASN A 364 33.00 -16.85 5.12
C ASN A 364 32.88 -18.36 4.91
N LEU A 365 33.97 -19.11 5.06
CA LEU A 365 33.96 -20.58 4.94
C LEU A 365 33.03 -21.22 5.98
N THR A 366 33.16 -20.79 7.24
CA THR A 366 32.32 -21.26 8.34
C THR A 366 30.84 -20.98 8.07
N THR A 367 30.53 -19.79 7.53
CA THR A 367 29.17 -19.39 7.15
C THR A 367 28.61 -20.30 6.05
N ALA A 368 29.34 -20.51 4.95
CA ALA A 368 28.88 -21.37 3.86
C ALA A 368 28.65 -22.83 4.32
N ILE A 369 29.50 -23.36 5.21
CA ILE A 369 29.33 -24.70 5.79
C ILE A 369 28.09 -24.76 6.69
N ARG A 370 27.96 -23.79 7.60
CA ARG A 370 26.87 -23.74 8.59
C ARG A 370 25.50 -23.68 7.93
N TYR A 371 25.37 -22.87 6.88
CA TYR A 371 24.10 -22.66 6.18
C TYR A 371 23.93 -23.56 4.94
N ARG A 372 24.90 -24.43 4.65
CA ARG A 372 24.87 -25.41 3.54
C ARG A 372 24.61 -24.77 2.18
N ASN A 373 25.31 -23.67 1.91
CA ASN A 373 25.15 -22.91 0.68
C ASN A 373 25.55 -23.75 -0.55
N HIS A 374 24.79 -23.58 -1.63
CA HIS A 374 24.88 -24.33 -2.88
C HIS A 374 25.41 -23.50 -4.06
N ARG A 375 25.19 -22.17 -4.09
CA ARG A 375 25.77 -21.29 -5.13
C ARG A 375 27.19 -20.86 -4.75
N ILE A 376 27.36 -20.41 -3.50
CA ILE A 376 28.67 -20.05 -2.93
C ILE A 376 29.11 -21.18 -2.01
N THR A 377 29.66 -22.25 -2.60
CA THR A 377 29.96 -23.47 -1.87
C THR A 377 31.21 -23.33 -0.99
N PRO A 378 31.35 -24.13 0.10
CA PRO A 378 32.59 -24.21 0.85
C PRO A 378 33.83 -24.55 0.00
N GLY A 379 33.65 -25.34 -1.07
CA GLY A 379 34.72 -25.66 -2.01
C GLY A 379 35.20 -24.44 -2.81
N LEU A 380 34.26 -23.58 -3.23
CA LEU A 380 34.58 -22.32 -3.89
C LEU A 380 35.36 -21.38 -2.94
N ILE A 381 34.90 -21.25 -1.68
CA ILE A 381 35.57 -20.39 -0.70
C ILE A 381 36.97 -20.91 -0.38
N ARG A 382 37.15 -22.22 -0.16
CA ARG A 382 38.49 -22.83 0.05
C ARG A 382 39.45 -22.56 -1.11
N LYS A 383 38.95 -22.63 -2.34
CA LYS A 383 39.75 -22.30 -3.53
C LYS A 383 40.25 -20.85 -3.47
N HIS A 384 39.39 -19.91 -3.06
CA HIS A 384 39.77 -18.50 -2.96
C HIS A 384 40.67 -18.20 -1.75
N LEU A 385 40.46 -18.86 -0.61
CA LEU A 385 41.37 -18.78 0.54
C LEU A 385 42.79 -19.20 0.16
N ALA A 386 42.95 -20.33 -0.53
CA ALA A 386 44.26 -20.79 -0.98
C ALA A 386 44.95 -19.82 -1.95
N LEU A 387 44.18 -19.11 -2.79
CA LEU A 387 44.72 -18.08 -3.68
C LEU A 387 45.15 -16.82 -2.94
N ASP A 388 44.43 -16.45 -1.87
CA ASP A 388 44.75 -15.28 -1.06
C ASP A 388 46.01 -15.52 -0.20
N ASP A 389 46.22 -16.76 0.28
CA ASP A 389 47.44 -17.19 0.98
C ASP A 389 48.69 -17.18 0.08
N GLU A 390 48.54 -17.46 -1.22
CA GLU A 390 49.65 -17.43 -2.19
C GLU A 390 50.09 -16.00 -2.57
N GLN A 391 49.24 -15.00 -2.34
CA GLN A 391 49.46 -13.59 -2.70
C GLN A 391 49.95 -12.74 -1.52
N SER A 392 49.87 -13.27 -0.30
CA SER A 392 50.31 -12.64 0.96
C SER A 392 51.77 -12.95 1.26
#